data_AF-K7MA86-F1
#
_entry.id   AF-K7MA86-F1
#
_cell.length_a   1.000
_cell.length_b   1.000
_cell.length_c   1.000
_cell.angle_alpha   90.00
_cell.angle_beta   90.00
_cell.angle_gamma   90.00
#
_symmetry.space_group_name_H-M   'P 1'
#
loop_
_entity.id
_entity.type
_entity.pdbx_description
1 polymer ?
#
loop_
_entity_poly.entity_id
_entity_poly.type
_entity_poly.pdbx_seq_one_letter_code
_entity_poly.pdbx_strand_id
1 'polypeptide(L)'
;MGFENNDKRIWVERIMQAYKRDVSIALSVIQSNTTTATFLASVSLTLCSLIGAWIANISNIFFQSQLIYCDTSPNTISIKYICLLTSFLVAFSCFVQSARHFVHANYLISTPDSFIPVSSVEIAVIRGGDFWSLGRRALYFALDLLLWFFGPIPMFICSVVMVLVFHYLDSDSRPLHSNQYR
;
A
#
# COMPACT_ATOMS: atom_id res chain seq x y z
N MET A 1 -8.70 -7.10 6.96
CA MET A 1 -7.35 -7.29 7.57
C MET A 1 -7.27 -8.61 8.34
N GLY A 2 -8.18 -8.92 9.27
CA GLY A 2 -8.13 -10.18 10.03
C GLY A 2 -8.17 -11.45 9.17
N PHE A 3 -8.96 -11.46 8.10
CA PHE A 3 -9.09 -12.61 7.20
C PHE A 3 -7.82 -12.92 6.40
N GLU A 4 -7.27 -11.92 5.68
CA GLU A 4 -6.00 -12.06 4.97
C GLU A 4 -4.85 -12.51 5.90
N ASN A 5 -4.89 -12.10 7.17
CA ASN A 5 -3.89 -12.51 8.15
C ASN A 5 -4.06 -13.98 8.54
N ASN A 6 -5.28 -14.50 8.58
CA ASN A 6 -5.53 -15.92 8.79
C ASN A 6 -5.07 -16.78 7.60
N ASP A 7 -5.31 -16.34 6.36
CA ASP A 7 -4.82 -17.02 5.15
C ASP A 7 -3.29 -17.03 5.10
N LYS A 8 -2.65 -15.90 5.40
CA LYS A 8 -1.19 -15.80 5.53
C LYS A 8 -0.66 -16.73 6.61
N ARG A 9 -1.35 -16.84 7.76
CA ARG A 9 -0.99 -17.78 8.82
C ARG A 9 -1.06 -19.24 8.35
N ILE A 10 -2.18 -19.65 7.77
CA ILE A 10 -2.34 -21.03 7.26
C ILE A 10 -1.27 -21.32 6.19
N TRP A 11 -1.01 -20.37 5.30
CA TRP A 11 0.02 -20.49 4.28
C TRP A 11 1.43 -20.66 4.89
N VAL A 12 1.78 -19.86 5.89
CA VAL A 12 3.07 -19.98 6.61
C VAL A 12 3.19 -21.32 7.33
N GLU A 13 2.14 -21.76 8.04
CA GLU A 13 2.13 -23.07 8.73
C GLU A 13 2.36 -24.22 7.75
N ARG A 14 1.69 -24.18 6.59
CA ARG A 14 1.84 -25.21 5.55
C ARG A 14 3.23 -25.22 4.95
N ILE A 15 3.81 -24.06 4.65
CA ILE A 15 5.16 -23.97 4.08
C ILE A 15 6.23 -24.44 5.07
N MET A 16 6.08 -24.13 6.35
CA MET A 16 7.08 -24.53 7.35
C MET A 16 7.08 -26.05 7.62
N GLN A 17 5.95 -26.72 7.36
CA GLN A 17 5.83 -28.18 7.41
C GLN A 17 6.19 -28.86 6.08
N ALA A 18 6.31 -28.09 5.00
CA ALA A 18 6.47 -28.62 3.65
C ALA A 18 7.93 -28.94 3.31
N TYR A 19 8.12 -29.83 2.34
CA TYR A 19 9.43 -30.30 1.92
C TYR A 19 10.23 -29.17 1.24
N LYS A 20 11.55 -29.33 1.08
CA LYS A 20 12.45 -28.32 0.46
C LYS A 20 11.95 -27.75 -0.88
N ARG A 21 11.17 -28.51 -1.66
CA ARG A 21 10.58 -28.03 -2.93
C ARG A 21 9.56 -26.90 -2.71
N ASP A 22 8.73 -26.99 -1.69
CA ASP A 22 7.65 -26.01 -1.45
C ASP A 22 8.18 -24.72 -0.83
N VAL A 23 9.31 -24.80 -0.13
CA VAL A 23 10.07 -23.63 0.36
C VAL A 23 10.49 -22.72 -0.81
N SER A 24 10.88 -23.30 -1.96
CA SER A 24 11.23 -22.51 -3.15
C SER A 24 10.03 -21.75 -3.73
N ILE A 25 8.83 -22.33 -3.66
CA ILE A 25 7.57 -21.68 -4.06
C ILE A 25 7.26 -20.53 -3.10
N ALA A 26 7.42 -20.75 -1.79
CA ALA A 26 7.24 -19.72 -0.77
C ALA A 26 8.13 -18.50 -1.01
N LEU A 27 9.43 -18.74 -1.22
CA LEU A 27 10.41 -17.72 -1.56
C LEU A 27 10.04 -16.96 -2.83
N SER A 28 9.58 -17.65 -3.87
CA SER A 28 9.13 -17.02 -5.11
C SER A 28 7.93 -16.09 -4.89
N VAL A 29 6.94 -16.52 -4.10
CA VAL A 29 5.76 -15.70 -3.76
C VAL A 29 6.15 -14.45 -2.98
N ILE A 30 6.99 -14.58 -1.95
CA ILE A 30 7.42 -13.44 -1.13
C ILE A 30 8.30 -12.49 -1.96
N GLN A 31 9.15 -13.03 -2.83
CA GLN A 31 9.97 -12.23 -3.74
C GLN A 31 9.10 -11.44 -4.72
N SER A 32 8.08 -12.07 -5.31
CA SER A 32 7.11 -11.39 -6.19
C SER A 32 6.40 -10.24 -5.47
N ASN A 33 5.93 -10.48 -4.24
CA ASN A 33 5.32 -9.42 -3.42
C ASN A 33 6.31 -8.29 -3.09
N THR A 34 7.57 -8.63 -2.79
CA THR A 34 8.64 -7.66 -2.53
C THR A 34 8.91 -6.79 -3.76
N THR A 35 9.05 -7.39 -4.95
CA THR A 35 9.23 -6.67 -6.22
C THR A 35 8.05 -5.76 -6.55
N THR A 36 6.82 -6.22 -6.27
CA THR A 36 5.64 -5.38 -6.48
C THR A 36 5.62 -4.21 -5.48
N ALA A 37 6.08 -4.41 -4.24
CA ALA A 37 6.15 -3.37 -3.22
C ALA A 37 7.17 -2.29 -3.62
N THR A 38 8.36 -2.70 -4.07
CA THR A 38 9.39 -1.76 -4.51
C THR A 38 8.96 -1.02 -5.78
N PHE A 39 8.28 -1.68 -6.71
CA PHE A 39 7.70 -1.02 -7.88
C PHE A 39 6.69 0.06 -7.49
N LEU A 40 5.72 -0.25 -6.62
CA LEU A 40 4.75 0.72 -6.10
C LEU A 40 5.40 1.86 -5.31
N ALA A 41 6.45 1.57 -4.54
CA ALA A 41 7.25 2.58 -3.86
C ALA A 41 7.89 3.54 -4.88
N SER A 42 8.57 3.01 -5.90
CA SER A 42 9.18 3.82 -6.96
C SER A 42 8.13 4.67 -7.69
N VAL A 43 6.98 4.10 -8.04
CA VAL A 43 5.88 4.86 -8.67
C VAL A 43 5.42 6.00 -7.74
N SER A 44 5.18 5.73 -6.46
CA SER A 44 4.78 6.75 -5.48
C SER A 44 5.81 7.88 -5.37
N LEU A 45 7.10 7.53 -5.35
CA LEU A 45 8.19 8.50 -5.29
C LEU A 45 8.31 9.32 -6.58
N THR A 46 8.15 8.70 -7.75
CA THR A 46 8.17 9.40 -9.04
C THR A 46 7.03 10.39 -9.16
N LEU A 47 5.81 10.03 -8.72
CA LEU A 47 4.67 10.95 -8.68
C LEU A 47 4.93 12.11 -7.72
N CYS A 48 5.42 11.83 -6.51
CA CYS A 48 5.83 12.86 -5.56
C CYS A 48 6.84 13.85 -6.17
N SER A 49 7.87 13.34 -6.85
CA SER A 49 8.89 14.15 -7.51
C SER A 49 8.33 14.96 -8.67
N LEU A 50 7.52 14.34 -9.53
CA LEU A 50 6.90 14.99 -10.69
C LEU A 50 6.01 16.15 -10.25
N ILE A 51 5.17 15.93 -9.25
CA ILE A 51 4.29 16.97 -8.69
C ILE A 51 5.12 18.06 -8.00
N GLY A 52 6.15 17.69 -7.23
CA GLY A 52 7.05 18.64 -6.59
C GLY A 52 7.77 19.55 -7.62
N ALA A 53 8.29 18.96 -8.69
CA ALA A 53 8.93 19.67 -9.79
C ALA A 53 7.94 20.57 -10.55
N TRP A 54 6.69 20.10 -10.74
CA TRP A 54 5.65 20.90 -11.36
C TRP A 54 5.33 22.14 -10.52
N ILE A 55 5.13 21.98 -9.21
CA ILE A 55 4.89 23.12 -8.30
C ILE A 55 6.05 24.12 -8.35
N ALA A 56 7.30 23.62 -8.33
CA ALA A 56 8.49 24.46 -8.41
C ALA A 56 8.52 25.30 -9.69
N ASN A 57 8.08 24.76 -10.83
CA ASN A 57 7.99 25.49 -12.09
C ASN A 57 6.81 26.49 -12.15
N ILE A 58 5.66 26.18 -11.54
CA ILE A 58 4.48 27.08 -11.54
C ILE A 58 4.66 28.25 -10.57
N SER A 59 5.65 28.24 -9.67
CA SER A 59 5.93 29.35 -8.76
C SER A 59 6.05 30.73 -9.45
N ASN A 60 6.33 30.76 -10.77
CA ASN A 60 6.30 31.98 -11.60
C ASN A 60 4.95 32.29 -12.32
N ILE A 61 4.00 31.34 -12.40
CA ILE A 61 2.77 31.39 -13.22
C ILE A 61 1.47 31.43 -12.38
N PHE A 62 1.54 31.23 -11.05
CA PHE A 62 0.36 31.21 -10.16
C PHE A 62 -0.54 32.45 -10.22
N PHE A 63 -0.11 33.56 -10.83
CA PHE A 63 -0.92 34.76 -10.96
C PHE A 63 -1.99 34.72 -12.07
N GLN A 64 -1.97 33.76 -13.02
CA GLN A 64 -2.75 33.93 -14.26
C GLN A 64 -3.68 32.78 -14.69
N SER A 65 -3.67 31.62 -14.05
CA SER A 65 -4.44 30.48 -14.58
C SER A 65 -5.81 30.31 -13.92
N GLN A 66 -6.85 30.90 -14.55
CA GLN A 66 -8.29 30.74 -14.24
C GLN A 66 -8.85 29.32 -14.52
N LEU A 67 -8.03 28.27 -14.56
CA LEU A 67 -8.47 26.95 -15.02
C LEU A 67 -9.12 26.08 -13.93
N ILE A 68 -9.22 26.55 -12.68
CA ILE A 68 -9.81 25.78 -11.58
C ILE A 68 -11.00 26.55 -11.01
N TYR A 69 -12.18 25.96 -11.22
CA TYR A 69 -13.44 26.37 -10.63
C TYR A 69 -13.44 26.06 -9.12
N CYS A 70 -12.67 26.82 -8.34
CA CYS A 70 -12.75 26.87 -6.87
C CYS A 70 -11.88 28.03 -6.34
N ASP A 71 -12.35 28.68 -5.28
CA ASP A 71 -11.75 29.84 -4.60
C ASP A 71 -10.20 29.94 -4.70
N THR A 72 -9.74 30.98 -5.40
CA THR A 72 -8.39 31.15 -5.95
C THR A 72 -7.37 31.65 -4.92
N SER A 73 -7.57 31.35 -3.63
CA SER A 73 -6.61 31.80 -2.62
C SER A 73 -5.30 30.99 -2.74
N PRO A 74 -4.13 31.65 -2.86
CA PRO A 74 -2.84 30.96 -3.04
C PRO A 74 -2.51 30.02 -1.87
N ASN A 75 -3.02 30.33 -0.68
CA ASN A 75 -2.85 29.51 0.51
C ASN A 75 -3.59 28.17 0.37
N THR A 76 -4.83 28.18 -0.13
CA THR A 76 -5.63 26.95 -0.28
C THR A 76 -5.00 25.99 -1.29
N ILE A 77 -4.48 26.53 -2.40
CA ILE A 77 -3.81 25.71 -3.43
C ILE A 77 -2.52 25.09 -2.88
N SER A 78 -1.72 25.85 -2.13
CA SER A 78 -0.48 25.34 -1.51
C SER A 78 -0.77 24.19 -0.53
N ILE A 79 -1.83 24.32 0.28
CA ILE A 79 -2.24 23.25 1.20
C ILE A 79 -2.62 21.98 0.44
N LYS A 80 -3.38 22.07 -0.66
CA LYS A 80 -3.74 20.91 -1.49
C LYS A 80 -2.50 20.14 -1.97
N TYR A 81 -1.50 20.87 -2.45
CA TYR A 81 -0.25 20.26 -2.92
C TYR A 81 0.56 19.61 -1.80
N ILE A 82 0.69 20.26 -0.64
CA ILE A 82 1.39 19.70 0.52
C ILE A 82 0.71 18.41 0.97
N CYS A 83 -0.61 18.41 1.14
CA CYS A 83 -1.37 17.21 1.51
C CYS A 83 -1.14 16.06 0.52
N LEU A 84 -1.17 16.35 -0.77
CA LEU A 84 -0.95 15.37 -1.83
C LEU A 84 0.49 14.82 -1.80
N LEU A 85 1.51 15.69 -1.68
CA LEU A 85 2.91 15.27 -1.58
C LEU A 85 3.15 14.38 -0.34
N THR A 86 2.62 14.80 0.81
CA THR A 86 2.73 14.04 2.05
C THR A 86 2.05 12.67 1.92
N SER A 87 0.89 12.59 1.26
CA SER A 87 0.21 11.31 1.04
C SER A 87 1.04 10.32 0.19
N PHE A 88 1.70 10.79 -0.87
CA PHE A 88 2.60 9.95 -1.67
C PHE A 88 3.87 9.54 -0.90
N LEU A 89 4.42 10.41 -0.06
CA LEU A 89 5.56 10.07 0.80
C LEU A 89 5.20 9.04 1.87
N VAL A 90 4.00 9.13 2.44
CA VAL A 90 3.48 8.12 3.39
C VAL A 90 3.29 6.78 2.67
N ALA A 91 2.71 6.79 1.47
CA ALA A 91 2.57 5.57 0.66
C ALA A 91 3.93 4.94 0.34
N PHE A 92 4.90 5.74 -0.13
CA PHE A 92 6.29 5.31 -0.37
C PHE A 92 6.90 4.67 0.88
N SER A 93 6.80 5.33 2.03
CA SER A 93 7.35 4.84 3.29
C SER A 93 6.71 3.51 3.70
N CYS A 94 5.40 3.37 3.56
CA CYS A 94 4.69 2.13 3.88
C CYS A 94 5.12 0.98 2.96
N PHE A 95 5.28 1.22 1.65
CA PHE A 95 5.74 0.18 0.72
C PHE A 95 7.19 -0.23 0.97
N VAL A 96 8.06 0.70 1.34
CA VAL A 96 9.45 0.39 1.74
C VAL A 96 9.48 -0.46 3.02
N GLN A 97 8.66 -0.15 4.02
CA GLN A 97 8.56 -0.97 5.24
C GLN A 97 7.99 -2.36 4.94
N SER A 98 6.96 -2.44 4.07
CA SER A 98 6.40 -3.72 3.62
C SER A 98 7.46 -4.60 2.94
N ALA A 99 8.23 -4.03 2.00
CA ALA A 99 9.33 -4.73 1.34
C ALA A 99 10.38 -5.23 2.34
N ARG A 100 10.75 -4.41 3.35
CA ARG A 100 11.69 -4.82 4.40
C ARG A 100 11.18 -6.02 5.20
N HIS A 101 9.90 -6.03 5.56
CA HIS A 101 9.30 -7.15 6.30
C HIS A 101 9.23 -8.43 5.44
N PHE A 102 8.94 -8.32 4.15
CA PHE A 102 8.98 -9.47 3.24
C PHE A 102 10.40 -10.01 3.04
N VAL A 103 11.40 -9.14 2.93
CA VAL A 103 12.81 -9.57 2.89
C VAL A 103 13.20 -10.28 4.19
N HIS A 104 12.76 -9.78 5.35
CA HIS A 104 12.99 -10.48 6.62
C HIS A 104 12.31 -11.85 6.65
N ALA A 105 11.09 -11.97 6.13
CA ALA A 105 10.40 -13.26 6.01
C ALA A 105 11.17 -14.22 5.09
N ASN A 106 11.74 -13.74 3.97
CA ASN A 106 12.59 -14.54 3.08
C ASN A 106 13.82 -15.11 3.82
N TYR A 107 14.50 -14.30 4.65
CA TYR A 107 15.62 -14.80 5.45
C TYR A 107 15.18 -15.88 6.43
N LEU A 108 14.07 -15.68 7.14
CA LEU A 108 13.55 -16.68 8.09
C LEU A 108 13.20 -18.00 7.39
N ILE A 109 12.54 -17.95 6.23
CA ILE A 109 12.13 -19.15 5.47
C ILE A 109 13.32 -19.85 4.82
N SER A 110 14.36 -19.12 4.42
CA SER A 110 15.54 -19.68 3.75
C SER A 110 16.55 -20.29 4.70
N THR A 111 16.43 -20.10 6.02
CA THR A 111 17.46 -20.53 6.97
C THR A 111 17.36 -22.05 7.21
N PRO A 112 18.35 -22.85 6.77
CA PRO A 112 18.31 -24.30 6.93
C PRO A 112 18.48 -24.73 8.40
N ASP A 113 17.78 -25.78 8.82
CA ASP A 113 17.93 -26.48 10.12
C ASP A 113 17.86 -25.61 11.39
N SER A 114 17.17 -24.48 11.30
CA SER A 114 16.97 -23.59 12.44
C SER A 114 15.60 -23.84 13.07
N PHE A 115 15.56 -23.98 14.41
CA PHE A 115 14.35 -24.00 15.23
C PHE A 115 13.67 -22.61 15.22
N ILE A 116 13.36 -22.09 14.04
CA ILE A 116 12.64 -20.83 13.91
C ILE A 116 11.18 -21.14 14.24
N PRO A 117 10.61 -20.54 15.29
CA PRO A 117 9.20 -20.74 15.59
C PRO A 117 8.38 -20.17 14.43
N VAL A 118 7.39 -20.94 13.97
CA VAL A 118 6.47 -20.58 12.88
C VAL A 118 5.86 -19.19 13.10
N SER A 119 5.62 -18.82 14.37
CA SER A 119 5.11 -17.52 14.77
C SER A 119 6.00 -16.35 14.34
N SER A 120 7.33 -16.51 14.29
CA SER A 120 8.24 -15.44 13.85
C SER A 120 8.08 -15.15 12.37
N VAL A 121 7.93 -16.19 11.54
CA VAL A 121 7.67 -16.05 10.10
C VAL A 121 6.28 -15.44 9.89
N GLU A 122 5.28 -15.94 10.62
CA GLU A 122 3.91 -15.45 10.54
C GLU A 122 3.83 -13.95 10.84
N ILE A 123 4.44 -13.50 11.95
CA ILE A 123 4.46 -12.07 12.33
C ILE A 123 5.15 -11.23 11.25
N ALA A 124 6.24 -11.72 10.65
CA ALA A 124 6.94 -10.98 9.59
C ALA A 124 6.07 -10.82 8.33
N VAL A 125 5.40 -11.90 7.89
CA VAL A 125 4.53 -11.89 6.71
C VAL A 125 3.27 -11.06 6.96
N ILE A 126 2.65 -11.19 8.13
CA ILE A 126 1.46 -10.40 8.51
C ILE A 126 1.80 -8.92 8.57
N ARG A 127 2.88 -8.52 9.28
CA ARG A 127 3.29 -7.11 9.34
C ARG A 127 3.62 -6.55 7.96
N GLY A 128 4.31 -7.31 7.11
CA GLY A 128 4.56 -6.92 5.72
C GLY A 128 3.27 -6.69 4.93
N GLY A 129 2.29 -7.56 5.11
CA GLY A 129 0.96 -7.43 4.53
C GLY A 129 0.13 -6.26 5.08
N ASP A 130 0.23 -5.96 6.37
CA ASP A 130 -0.47 -4.82 6.98
C ASP A 130 0.08 -3.49 6.43
N PHE A 131 1.41 -3.34 6.36
CA PHE A 131 2.05 -2.17 5.74
C PHE A 131 1.73 -2.05 4.25
N TRP A 132 1.63 -3.18 3.54
CA TRP A 132 1.18 -3.20 2.15
C TRP A 132 -0.22 -2.62 2.01
N SER A 133 -1.16 -3.11 2.83
CA SER A 133 -2.54 -2.61 2.81
C SER A 133 -2.60 -1.14 3.21
N LEU A 134 -1.79 -0.70 4.16
CA LEU A 134 -1.72 0.69 4.58
C LEU A 134 -1.19 1.60 3.45
N GLY A 135 -0.12 1.18 2.76
CA GLY A 135 0.43 1.91 1.61
C GLY A 135 -0.58 2.06 0.49
N ARG A 136 -1.35 1.00 0.20
CA ARG A 136 -2.43 1.04 -0.78
C ARG A 136 -3.54 2.01 -0.39
N ARG A 137 -3.92 2.04 0.90
CA ARG A 137 -4.92 3.00 1.41
C ARG A 137 -4.43 4.44 1.28
N ALA A 138 -3.16 4.69 1.56
CA ALA A 138 -2.54 6.00 1.36
C ALA A 138 -2.55 6.43 -0.13
N LEU A 139 -2.29 5.50 -1.05
CA LEU A 139 -2.40 5.77 -2.49
C LEU A 139 -3.83 6.14 -2.92
N TYR A 140 -4.84 5.44 -2.41
CA TYR A 140 -6.21 5.81 -2.74
C TYR A 140 -6.57 7.20 -2.22
N PHE A 141 -6.12 7.55 -1.00
CA PHE A 141 -6.32 8.90 -0.47
C PHE A 141 -5.58 9.96 -1.30
N ALA A 142 -4.38 9.64 -1.80
CA ALA A 142 -3.64 10.51 -2.71
C ALA A 142 -4.40 10.75 -4.03
N LEU A 143 -5.11 9.73 -4.55
CA LEU A 143 -5.94 9.87 -5.74
C LEU A 143 -7.16 10.77 -5.49
N ASP A 144 -7.80 10.67 -4.33
CA ASP A 144 -8.91 11.57 -3.96
C ASP A 144 -8.43 13.03 -3.90
N LEU A 145 -7.26 13.26 -3.29
CA LEU A 145 -6.63 14.57 -3.22
C LEU A 145 -6.23 15.09 -4.61
N LEU A 146 -5.85 14.21 -5.52
CA LEU A 146 -5.57 14.58 -6.92
C LEU A 146 -6.85 15.02 -7.61
N LEU A 147 -7.95 14.30 -7.42
CA LEU A 147 -9.25 14.65 -7.99
C LEU A 147 -9.82 15.95 -7.41
N TRP A 148 -9.45 16.30 -6.18
CA TRP A 148 -9.82 17.57 -5.54
C TRP A 148 -9.24 18.81 -6.24
N PHE A 149 -8.23 18.67 -7.10
CA PHE A 149 -7.78 19.77 -7.96
C PHE A 149 -8.78 20.13 -9.05
N PHE A 150 -9.61 19.17 -9.51
CA PHE A 150 -10.64 19.41 -10.53
C PHE A 150 -11.94 19.99 -9.96
N GLY A 151 -12.08 20.03 -8.63
CA GLY A 151 -13.20 20.68 -7.95
C GLY A 151 -13.71 19.92 -6.72
N PRO A 152 -14.64 20.52 -5.97
CA PRO A 152 -15.25 19.89 -4.80
C PRO A 152 -16.17 18.70 -5.15
N ILE A 153 -16.77 18.70 -6.35
CA ILE A 153 -17.65 17.63 -6.82
C ILE A 153 -16.88 16.30 -7.00
N PRO A 154 -15.76 16.24 -7.76
CA PRO A 154 -14.98 15.02 -7.86
C PRO A 154 -14.44 14.56 -6.50
N MET A 155 -14.03 15.48 -5.61
CA MET A 155 -13.57 15.13 -4.25
C MET A 155 -14.66 14.39 -3.45
N PHE A 156 -15.90 14.87 -3.50
CA PHE A 156 -17.01 14.24 -2.79
C PHE A 156 -17.34 12.85 -3.35
N ILE A 157 -17.32 12.70 -4.67
CA ILE A 157 -17.53 11.39 -5.31
C ILE A 157 -16.40 10.43 -4.90
N CYS A 158 -15.16 10.90 -4.95
CA CYS A 158 -13.98 10.12 -4.57
C CYS A 158 -14.05 9.66 -3.11
N SER A 159 -14.37 10.56 -2.17
CA SER A 159 -14.48 10.20 -0.75
C SER A 159 -15.59 9.19 -0.48
N VAL A 160 -16.74 9.32 -1.15
CA VAL A 160 -17.83 8.35 -1.07
C VAL A 160 -17.40 7.01 -1.68
N VAL A 161 -16.77 7.01 -2.84
CA VAL A 161 -16.21 5.79 -3.46
C VAL A 161 -15.20 5.14 -2.54
N MET A 162 -14.36 5.91 -1.86
CA MET A 162 -13.37 5.40 -0.92
C MET A 162 -13.99 4.79 0.33
N VAL A 163 -15.02 5.41 0.88
CA VAL A 163 -15.83 4.81 1.96
C VAL A 163 -16.49 3.53 1.46
N LEU A 164 -17.04 3.51 0.25
CA LEU A 164 -17.65 2.31 -0.35
C LEU A 164 -16.62 1.20 -0.60
N VAL A 165 -15.43 1.53 -1.10
CA VAL A 165 -14.33 0.58 -1.32
C VAL A 165 -13.84 0.04 0.01
N PHE A 166 -13.69 0.88 1.05
CA PHE A 166 -13.36 0.43 2.40
C PHE A 166 -14.44 -0.47 2.96
N HIS A 167 -15.71 -0.07 2.85
CA HIS A 167 -16.85 -0.85 3.31
C HIS A 167 -16.93 -2.18 2.56
N TYR A 168 -16.67 -2.19 1.25
CA TYR A 168 -16.63 -3.40 0.44
C TYR A 168 -15.45 -4.28 0.84
N LEU A 169 -14.26 -3.72 1.05
CA LEU A 169 -13.09 -4.47 1.55
C LEU A 169 -13.31 -5.04 2.94
N ASP A 170 -14.09 -4.37 3.79
CA ASP A 170 -14.44 -4.88 5.12
C ASP A 170 -15.54 -5.94 5.03
N SER A 171 -16.57 -5.73 4.21
CA SER A 171 -17.71 -6.65 4.01
C SER A 171 -17.38 -7.89 3.19
N ASP A 172 -16.48 -7.79 2.20
CA ASP A 172 -16.04 -8.90 1.35
C ASP A 172 -15.01 -9.78 2.04
N SER A 173 -14.78 -9.56 3.34
CA SER A 173 -14.24 -10.56 4.27
C SER A 173 -15.25 -11.71 4.44
N ARG A 174 -15.64 -12.36 3.34
CA ARG A 174 -16.53 -13.53 3.35
C ARG A 174 -15.86 -14.65 4.14
N PRO A 175 -16.63 -15.38 4.96
CA PRO A 175 -16.08 -16.44 5.78
C PRO A 175 -15.45 -17.52 4.89
N LEU A 176 -14.25 -17.95 5.29
CA LEU A 176 -13.52 -19.05 4.70
C LEU A 176 -14.45 -20.25 4.57
N HIS A 177 -14.22 -21.02 3.50
CA HIS A 177 -14.64 -22.42 3.41
C HIS A 177 -14.09 -23.17 4.62
N SER A 178 -14.83 -23.15 5.74
CA SER A 178 -14.66 -24.05 6.86
C SER A 178 -15.16 -25.40 6.43
N ASN A 179 -14.46 -26.10 5.53
CA ASN A 179 -14.63 -27.51 5.20
C ASN A 179 -13.62 -27.85 4.09
N GLN A 180 -12.46 -28.44 4.40
CA GLN A 180 -11.97 -29.61 3.63
C GLN A 180 -10.69 -30.31 4.06
N TYR A 181 -9.94 -29.86 5.07
CA TYR A 181 -8.78 -30.66 5.55
C TYR A 181 -8.70 -30.70 7.07
N ARG A 182 -9.63 -31.46 7.66
CA ARG A 182 -9.41 -32.17 8.91
C ARG A 182 -9.00 -33.59 8.58
#